data_AF-A0A973CYS0-F1
#
_entry.id   AF-A0A973CYS0-F1
#
_cell.length_a   1.000
_cell.length_b   1.000
_cell.length_c   1.000
_cell.angle_alpha   90.00
_cell.angle_beta   90.00
_cell.angle_gamma   90.00
#
_symmetry.space_group_name_H-M   'P 1'
#
loop_
_entity.id
_entity.type
_entity.pdbx_description
1 polymer ?
#
loop_
_entity_poly.entity_id
_entity_poly.type
_entity_poly.pdbx_seq_one_letter_code
_entity_poly.pdbx_strand_id
1 'polypeptide(L)'
;PPEILRLESMGMELPVWSGNVDIVVPFYPIAELASETRPLDVASAPLQVEVRYQACNDALCFPPKTERLALELALDVIDVPSLGLHAGHGQREGNFNAGPPMARLACRKFRKYPLGLPRFILKVMRRELAAKRRALRGWIDA
;
A
#
# COMPACT_ATOMS: atom_id res chain seq x y z
N PRO A 1 -8.20 31.61 -0.23
CA PRO A 1 -8.38 31.32 -1.67
C PRO A 1 -7.14 31.84 -2.43
N PRO A 2 -6.79 31.30 -3.61
CA PRO A 2 -5.65 31.82 -4.36
C PRO A 2 -5.93 33.23 -4.87
N GLU A 3 -4.90 34.07 -4.87
CA GLU A 3 -4.88 35.44 -5.37
C GLU A 3 -3.99 35.53 -6.61
N ILE A 4 -4.18 36.55 -7.46
CA ILE A 4 -3.36 36.71 -8.66
C ILE A 4 -2.13 37.56 -8.33
N LEU A 5 -0.94 36.97 -8.50
CA LEU A 5 0.33 37.69 -8.50
C LEU A 5 0.75 37.98 -9.94
N ARG A 6 0.98 39.26 -10.24
CA ARG A 6 1.48 39.71 -11.53
C ARG A 6 2.98 39.96 -11.46
N LEU A 7 3.75 39.13 -12.15
CA LEU A 7 5.20 39.19 -12.19
C LEU A 7 5.64 39.94 -13.46
N GLU A 8 5.84 41.24 -13.33
CA GLU A 8 6.22 42.14 -14.43
C GLU A 8 7.56 41.71 -15.09
N SER A 9 8.50 41.18 -14.31
CA SER A 9 9.81 40.70 -14.80
C SER A 9 9.71 39.53 -15.78
N MET A 10 8.61 38.77 -15.74
CA MET A 10 8.36 37.60 -16.58
C MET A 10 7.11 37.75 -17.46
N GLY A 11 6.39 38.88 -17.35
CA GLY A 11 5.18 39.17 -18.11
C GLY A 11 4.06 38.14 -17.90
N MET A 12 3.91 37.62 -16.67
CA MET A 12 2.96 36.54 -16.36
C MET A 12 2.14 36.80 -15.10
N GLU A 13 0.95 36.22 -15.07
CA GLU A 13 0.04 36.21 -13.94
C GLU A 13 -0.06 34.79 -13.37
N LEU A 14 0.20 34.65 -12.07
CA LEU A 14 0.22 33.38 -11.37
C LEU A 14 -0.85 33.35 -10.27
N PRO A 15 -1.68 32.30 -10.18
CA PRO A 15 -2.49 32.06 -9.00
C PRO A 15 -1.57 31.61 -7.85
N VAL A 16 -1.47 32.42 -6.81
CA VAL A 16 -0.62 32.19 -5.64
C VAL A 16 -1.45 32.15 -4.37
N TRP A 17 -0.93 31.51 -3.33
CA TRP A 17 -1.47 31.68 -1.98
C TRP A 17 -0.61 32.71 -1.23
N SER A 18 -1.25 33.58 -0.45
CA SER A 18 -0.61 34.64 0.34
C SER A 18 -0.85 34.44 1.84
N GLY A 19 0.05 34.94 2.68
CA GLY A 19 -0.03 34.81 4.13
C GLY A 19 0.23 33.39 4.64
N ASN A 20 -0.54 32.95 5.62
CA ASN A 20 -0.48 31.58 6.17
C ASN A 20 -1.42 30.66 5.38
N VAL A 21 -0.90 29.52 4.95
CA VAL A 21 -1.61 28.57 4.09
C VAL A 21 -1.62 27.21 4.77
N ASP A 22 -2.81 26.77 5.16
CA ASP A 22 -3.01 25.44 5.72
C ASP A 22 -3.43 24.46 4.63
N ILE A 23 -2.63 23.41 4.43
CA ILE A 23 -2.89 22.35 3.45
C ILE A 23 -3.17 21.06 4.20
N VAL A 24 -4.36 20.49 3.98
CA VAL A 24 -4.78 19.21 4.58
C VAL A 24 -4.74 18.12 3.52
N VAL A 25 -3.85 17.14 3.70
CA VAL A 25 -3.72 15.97 2.81
C VAL A 25 -4.17 14.72 3.58
N PRO A 26 -5.38 14.19 3.34
CA PRO A 26 -5.79 12.93 3.95
C PRO A 26 -5.06 11.78 3.25
N PHE A 27 -4.46 10.89 4.04
CA PHE A 27 -3.93 9.61 3.55
C PHE A 27 -4.51 8.48 4.39
N TYR A 28 -4.74 7.34 3.74
CA TYR A 28 -5.32 6.15 4.36
C TYR A 28 -4.41 4.96 4.08
N PRO A 29 -4.21 4.06 5.06
CA PRO A 29 -3.44 2.85 4.82
C PRO A 29 -4.21 1.97 3.82
N ILE A 30 -3.52 1.46 2.81
CA ILE A 30 -4.06 0.38 1.98
C ILE A 30 -4.03 -0.92 2.79
N ALA A 31 -5.05 -1.76 2.62
CA ALA A 31 -5.25 -2.96 3.45
C ALA A 31 -4.04 -3.93 3.44
N GLU A 32 -3.30 -3.98 2.32
CA GLU A 32 -2.07 -4.76 2.19
C GLU A 32 -1.00 -4.27 3.16
N LEU A 33 -0.70 -2.97 3.16
CA LEU A 33 0.23 -2.34 4.10
C LEU A 33 -0.23 -2.48 5.56
N ALA A 34 -1.53 -2.31 5.84
CA ALA A 34 -2.07 -2.44 7.20
C ALA A 34 -1.96 -3.87 7.77
N SER A 35 -1.91 -4.90 6.91
CA SER A 35 -1.71 -6.29 7.35
C SER A 35 -0.25 -6.63 7.63
N GLU A 36 0.68 -5.87 7.04
CA GLU A 36 2.12 -6.08 7.18
C GLU A 36 2.72 -5.31 8.36
N THR A 37 2.07 -4.24 8.83
CA THR A 37 2.57 -3.36 9.89
C THR A 37 2.56 -3.95 11.29
N ARG A 38 2.01 -5.17 11.47
CA ARG A 38 2.00 -5.93 12.74
C ARG A 38 1.74 -5.03 13.97
N PRO A 39 0.57 -4.38 14.06
CA PRO A 39 0.31 -3.36 15.07
C PRO A 39 0.35 -3.87 16.53
N LEU A 40 0.35 -5.20 16.76
CA LEU A 40 0.60 -5.76 18.09
C LEU A 40 2.09 -5.76 18.48
N ASP A 41 2.98 -5.80 17.50
CA ASP A 41 4.44 -5.83 17.70
C ASP A 41 5.02 -4.41 17.72
N VAL A 42 4.39 -3.47 17.02
CA VAL A 42 4.86 -2.09 16.86
C VAL A 42 3.70 -1.10 17.01
N ALA A 43 3.82 -0.17 17.95
CA ALA A 43 2.76 0.80 18.28
C ALA A 43 2.73 2.06 17.39
N SER A 44 3.84 2.37 16.70
CA SER A 44 3.91 3.50 15.77
C SER A 44 4.75 3.18 14.54
N ALA A 45 4.45 3.85 13.43
CA ALA A 45 5.24 3.77 12.21
C ALA A 45 5.78 5.16 11.82
N PRO A 46 7.07 5.26 11.43
CA PRO A 46 7.62 6.49 10.90
C PRO A 46 7.06 6.75 9.51
N LEU A 47 6.57 7.96 9.27
CA LEU A 47 6.19 8.48 7.96
C LEU A 47 7.10 9.66 7.62
N GLN A 48 7.72 9.60 6.45
CA GLN A 48 8.45 10.73 5.88
C GLN A 48 7.62 11.39 4.79
N VAL A 49 7.39 12.69 4.93
CA VAL A 49 6.69 13.51 3.94
C VAL A 49 7.68 14.51 3.36
N GLU A 50 7.85 14.47 2.05
CA GLU A 50 8.67 15.44 1.33
C GLU A 50 7.74 16.49 0.69
N VAL A 51 7.91 17.75 1.07
CA VAL A 51 7.14 18.89 0.56
C VAL A 51 8.05 19.75 -0.29
N ARG A 52 7.73 19.86 -1.58
CA ARG A 52 8.42 20.74 -2.51
C ARG A 52 7.54 21.93 -2.85
N TYR A 53 8.03 23.13 -2.59
CA TYR A 53 7.28 24.37 -2.82
C TYR A 53 8.17 25.46 -3.43
N GLN A 54 7.53 26.49 -3.98
CA GLN A 54 8.21 27.66 -4.53
C GLN A 54 7.50 28.91 -4.02
N ALA A 55 8.27 29.91 -3.61
CA ALA A 55 7.77 31.21 -3.19
C ALA A 55 8.20 32.29 -4.19
N CYS A 56 7.36 33.31 -4.35
CA CYS A 56 7.67 34.49 -5.12
C CYS A 56 7.43 35.73 -4.26
N ASN A 57 8.13 36.82 -4.58
CA ASN A 57 7.75 38.16 -4.14
C ASN A 57 7.15 38.92 -5.33
N ASP A 58 6.89 40.21 -5.16
CA ASP A 58 6.25 41.06 -6.17
C ASP A 58 7.07 41.20 -7.47
N ALA A 59 8.36 40.87 -7.45
CA ALA A 59 9.27 41.08 -8.57
C ALA A 59 9.83 39.78 -9.17
N LEU A 60 10.00 38.72 -8.39
CA LEU A 60 10.69 37.50 -8.81
C LEU A 60 10.22 36.26 -8.03
N CYS A 61 10.43 35.10 -8.65
CA CYS A 61 10.25 33.80 -8.00
C CYS A 61 11.60 33.24 -7.54
N PHE A 62 11.65 32.75 -6.31
CA PHE A 62 12.84 32.11 -5.76
C PHE A 62 12.96 30.67 -6.29
N PRO A 63 14.16 30.05 -6.24
CA PRO A 63 14.32 28.64 -6.56
C PRO A 63 13.40 27.76 -5.68
N PRO A 64 12.87 26.64 -6.21
CA PRO A 64 12.09 25.71 -5.42
C PRO A 64 12.87 25.20 -4.21
N LYS A 65 12.17 25.10 -3.07
CA LYS A 65 12.67 24.51 -1.84
C LYS A 65 12.02 23.16 -1.60
N THR A 66 12.74 22.28 -0.91
CA THR A 66 12.26 20.99 -0.47
C THR A 66 12.45 20.88 1.03
N GLU A 67 11.38 20.54 1.74
CA GLU A 67 11.38 20.26 3.16
C GLU A 67 10.98 18.81 3.40
N ARG A 68 11.56 18.22 4.45
CA ARG A 68 11.28 16.85 4.86
C ARG A 68 10.72 16.86 6.26
N LEU A 69 9.52 16.34 6.40
CA LEU A 69 8.80 16.21 7.65
C LEU A 69 8.84 14.75 8.08
N ALA A 70 9.27 14.51 9.31
CA ALA A 70 9.19 13.19 9.93
C ALA A 70 8.01 13.18 10.90
N LEU A 71 7.12 12.22 10.72
CA LEU A 71 5.91 12.04 11.51
C LEU A 71 5.95 10.64 12.13
N GLU A 72 5.58 10.53 13.40
CA GLU A 72 5.32 9.24 14.03
C GLU A 72 3.81 9.01 14.06
N LEU A 73 3.35 7.99 13.33
CA LEU A 73 1.93 7.65 13.24
C LEU A 73 1.62 6.52 14.20
N ALA A 74 0.66 6.73 15.10
CA ALA A 74 0.13 5.64 15.91
C ALA A 74 -0.56 4.61 15.01
N LEU A 75 -0.26 3.33 15.23
CA LEU A 75 -0.88 2.23 14.53
C LEU A 75 -2.05 1.71 15.36
N ASP A 76 -3.25 1.70 14.77
CA ASP A 76 -4.40 1.09 15.40
C ASP A 76 -4.36 -0.43 15.27
N VAL A 77 -4.71 -1.10 16.37
CA VAL A 77 -4.83 -2.56 16.41
C VAL A 77 -6.16 -2.95 15.76
N ILE A 78 -6.09 -3.55 14.58
CA ILE A 78 -7.26 -4.07 13.86
C ILE A 78 -7.52 -5.52 14.28
N ASP A 79 -8.78 -5.82 14.58
CA ASP A 79 -9.25 -7.18 14.84
C ASP A 79 -9.38 -7.97 13.54
N VAL A 80 -8.67 -9.09 13.44
CA VAL A 80 -8.83 -10.06 12.35
C VAL A 80 -9.63 -11.27 12.80
N PRO A 81 -10.45 -11.86 11.92
CA PRO A 81 -11.21 -13.05 12.27
C PRO A 81 -10.26 -14.24 12.49
N SER A 82 -10.48 -15.00 13.57
CA SER A 82 -9.67 -16.17 13.85
C SER A 82 -9.97 -17.28 12.82
N LEU A 83 -8.94 -17.67 12.08
CA LEU A 83 -8.95 -18.82 11.19
C LEU A 83 -7.96 -19.83 11.78
N GLY A 84 -8.42 -21.00 12.22
CA GLY A 84 -7.53 -22.02 12.80
C GLY A 84 -6.42 -22.52 11.85
N LEU A 85 -6.37 -22.06 10.60
CA LEU A 85 -5.32 -22.37 9.61
C LEU A 85 -4.22 -21.30 9.54
N HIS A 86 -4.46 -20.08 10.00
CA HIS A 86 -3.52 -18.95 9.96
C HIS A 86 -3.76 -18.04 11.16
N ALA A 87 -2.81 -17.99 12.09
CA ALA A 87 -2.79 -16.95 13.12
C ALA A 87 -2.44 -15.61 12.46
N GLY A 88 -3.16 -14.55 12.82
CA GLY A 88 -2.95 -13.21 12.26
C GLY A 88 -1.47 -12.82 12.37
N HIS A 89 -0.89 -12.26 11.30
CA HIS A 89 0.53 -11.87 11.24
C HIS A 89 0.84 -10.69 12.19
N GLY A 90 0.79 -10.89 13.51
CA GLY A 90 0.94 -9.82 14.52
C GLY A 90 -0.30 -8.93 14.66
N GLN A 91 -1.49 -9.50 14.47
CA GLN A 91 -2.80 -8.81 14.56
C GLN A 91 -3.66 -9.42 15.67
N ARG A 92 -4.54 -8.62 16.28
CA ARG A 92 -5.43 -9.13 17.34
C ARG A 92 -6.48 -10.02 16.72
N GLU A 93 -6.59 -11.25 17.20
CA GLU A 93 -7.67 -12.13 16.78
C GLU A 93 -8.95 -11.69 17.50
N GLY A 94 -9.96 -11.27 16.73
CA GLY A 94 -11.27 -10.95 17.25
C GLY A 94 -12.05 -12.21 17.66
N ASN A 95 -13.11 -12.04 18.45
CA ASN A 95 -13.98 -13.14 18.90
C ASN A 95 -14.82 -13.80 17.77
N PHE A 96 -14.61 -13.42 16.51
CA PHE A 96 -15.33 -13.98 15.38
C PHE A 96 -14.65 -15.25 14.86
N ASN A 97 -15.27 -16.40 15.10
CA ASN A 97 -14.82 -17.67 14.52
C ASN A 97 -15.21 -17.74 13.03
N ALA A 98 -14.22 -17.65 12.15
CA ALA A 98 -14.42 -17.69 10.70
C ALA A 98 -14.44 -19.11 10.09
N GLY A 99 -14.36 -20.16 10.91
CA GLY A 99 -14.46 -21.55 10.44
C GLY A 99 -15.76 -21.87 9.67
N PRO A 100 -16.96 -21.60 10.23
CA PRO A 100 -18.22 -21.85 9.53
C PRO A 100 -18.39 -21.12 8.19
N PRO A 101 -18.10 -19.81 8.05
CA PRO A 101 -18.14 -19.15 6.74
C PRO A 101 -17.09 -19.68 5.75
N MET A 102 -15.90 -20.07 6.22
CA MET A 102 -14.90 -20.70 5.34
C MET A 102 -15.35 -22.06 4.83
N ALA A 103 -15.98 -22.90 5.67
CA ALA A 103 -16.54 -24.18 5.24
C ALA A 103 -17.61 -23.97 4.15
N ARG A 104 -18.49 -22.98 4.32
CA ARG A 104 -19.49 -22.62 3.29
C ARG A 104 -18.84 -22.16 1.98
N LEU A 105 -17.78 -21.35 2.06
CA LEU A 105 -17.03 -20.90 0.89
C LEU A 105 -16.37 -22.09 0.16
N ALA A 106 -15.75 -23.00 0.91
CA ALA A 106 -15.13 -24.21 0.37
C ALA A 106 -16.16 -25.10 -0.34
N CYS A 107 -17.30 -25.40 0.30
CA CYS A 107 -18.39 -26.14 -0.32
C CYS A 107 -18.90 -25.46 -1.59
N ARG A 108 -19.08 -24.13 -1.57
CA ARG A 108 -19.53 -23.37 -2.75
C ARG A 108 -18.51 -23.46 -3.89
N LYS A 109 -17.22 -23.34 -3.59
CA LYS A 109 -16.15 -23.41 -4.58
C LYS A 109 -16.03 -24.82 -5.16
N PHE A 110 -16.17 -25.85 -4.33
CA PHE A 110 -16.19 -27.25 -4.77
C PHE A 110 -17.40 -27.56 -5.64
N ARG A 111 -18.61 -27.10 -5.27
CA ARG A 111 -19.82 -27.30 -6.06
C ARG A 111 -19.77 -26.59 -7.42
N LYS A 112 -19.19 -25.40 -7.49
CA LYS A 112 -19.05 -24.64 -8.75
C LYS A 112 -17.91 -25.15 -9.63
N TYR A 113 -16.83 -25.63 -9.00
CA TYR A 113 -15.62 -26.08 -9.69
C TYR A 113 -15.10 -27.40 -9.08
N PRO A 114 -15.79 -28.53 -9.29
CA PRO A 114 -15.41 -29.80 -8.66
C PRO A 114 -14.03 -30.28 -9.12
N LEU A 115 -13.66 -29.95 -10.37
CA LEU A 115 -12.35 -30.25 -10.94
C LEU A 115 -11.32 -29.12 -10.75
N GLY A 116 -11.65 -28.06 -10.00
CA GLY A 116 -10.78 -26.89 -9.82
C GLY A 116 -9.48 -27.22 -9.10
N LEU A 117 -9.56 -27.93 -7.97
CA LEU A 117 -8.39 -28.33 -7.18
C LEU A 117 -7.51 -29.34 -7.93
N PRO A 118 -8.04 -30.45 -8.51
CA PRO A 118 -7.25 -31.35 -9.33
C PRO A 118 -6.58 -30.66 -10.52
N ARG A 119 -7.29 -29.77 -11.24
CA ARG A 119 -6.71 -29.00 -12.35
C ARG A 119 -5.59 -28.07 -11.89
N PHE A 120 -5.73 -27.45 -10.73
CA PHE A 120 -4.69 -26.59 -10.15
C PHE A 120 -3.42 -27.39 -9.83
N ILE A 121 -3.56 -28.54 -9.15
CA ILE A 121 -2.44 -29.44 -8.84
C ILE A 121 -1.73 -29.88 -10.12
N LEU A 122 -2.48 -30.35 -11.12
CA LEU A 122 -1.93 -30.73 -12.43
C LEU A 122 -1.16 -29.58 -13.10
N LYS A 123 -1.67 -28.35 -13.00
CA LYS A 123 -1.03 -27.15 -13.55
C LYS A 123 0.28 -26.82 -12.81
N VAL A 124 0.31 -26.95 -11.49
CA VAL A 124 1.52 -26.75 -10.67
C VAL A 124 2.58 -27.79 -11.02
N MET A 125 2.22 -29.08 -11.03
CA MET A 125 3.15 -30.15 -11.41
C MET A 125 3.72 -29.93 -12.81
N ARG A 126 2.89 -29.56 -13.79
CA ARG A 126 3.35 -29.23 -15.16
C ARG A 126 4.36 -28.07 -15.17
N ARG A 127 4.11 -27.02 -14.40
CA ARG A 127 5.02 -25.86 -14.30
C ARG A 127 6.34 -26.22 -13.67
N GLU A 128 6.33 -27.01 -12.60
CA GLU A 128 7.55 -27.48 -11.93
C GLU A 128 8.38 -28.39 -12.85
N LEU A 129 7.72 -29.30 -13.56
CA LEU A 129 8.37 -30.19 -14.52
C LEU A 129 8.98 -29.41 -15.70
N ALA A 130 8.29 -28.37 -16.19
CA ALA A 130 8.82 -27.46 -17.19
C ALA A 130 9.98 -26.60 -16.68
N ALA A 131 9.99 -26.21 -15.40
CA ALA A 131 11.11 -25.51 -14.77
C ALA A 131 12.34 -26.43 -14.66
N LYS A 132 12.16 -27.66 -14.17
CA LYS A 132 13.23 -28.68 -14.11
C LYS A 132 13.82 -28.98 -15.48
N ARG A 133 12.99 -29.13 -16.52
CA ARG A 133 13.46 -29.32 -17.91
C ARG A 133 14.28 -28.15 -18.45
N ARG A 134 13.89 -26.90 -18.13
CA ARG A 134 14.65 -25.70 -18.52
C ARG A 134 16.00 -25.64 -17.80
N ALA A 135 16.02 -25.93 -16.50
CA ALA A 135 17.25 -26.02 -15.73
C ALA A 135 18.19 -27.10 -16.28
N LEU A 136 17.66 -28.27 -16.65
CA LEU A 136 18.44 -29.36 -17.21
C LEU A 136 19.04 -29.00 -18.59
N ARG A 137 18.29 -28.30 -19.47
CA ARG A 137 18.81 -27.82 -20.76
C ARG A 137 19.88 -26.75 -20.58
N GLY A 138 19.66 -25.78 -19.69
CA GLY A 138 20.66 -24.76 -19.38
C GLY A 138 21.95 -25.29 -18.75
N TRP A 139 21.95 -26.55 -18.26
CA TRP A 139 23.13 -27.24 -17.73
C TRP A 139 23.84 -28.12 -18.79
N ILE A 140 23.15 -28.46 -19.89
CA ILE A 140 23.72 -29.22 -21.03
C ILE A 140 24.34 -28.27 -22.06
N ASP A 141 23.85 -27.02 -22.13
CA ASP A 141 24.34 -25.98 -23.04
C ASP A 141 25.43 -25.06 -22.42
N ALA A 142 25.94 -25.40 -21.22
CA ALA A 142 27.01 -24.70 -20.49
C ALA A 142 28.26 -25.58 -20.35
#